data_AF-A0A2M7WSH5-F1
#
_entry.id   AF-A0A2M7WSH5-F1
#
_cell.length_a   1.000
_cell.length_b   1.000
_cell.length_c   1.000
_cell.angle_alpha   90.00
_cell.angle_beta   90.00
_cell.angle_gamma   90.00
#
_symmetry.space_group_name_H-M   'P 1'
#
loop_
_entity.id
_entity.type
_entity.pdbx_description
1 polymer ?
#
loop_
_entity_poly.entity_id
_entity_poly.type
_entity_poly.pdbx_seq_one_letter_code
_entity_poly.pdbx_strand_id
1 'polypeptide(L)'
;FFSAVWFLPSLVPQLPKLVTVHLQSHAVTQSAKSAAALNDSLSWYVVSSKDIRLGPDATDGSFSVALRQAPETAMAFTIEQVANGSIPLRLTVSPAQLTFTPENWQTAQSVRITTAETIAAGTTEITTSLRILPAVDVLDSPLLHRIGISSWSALWMFVAFALLCLFFYFSFSVFVIPYSGLGIELTDDYAERTNLQIYRLVASFCASLLVGYLYLWSQMAGAWLGGDEVLGVRLVGLGIGLLVLISTMLPALLCRERFADIEKKKHHLSLLKAISLTATNRSFRMLMGSVFSVFMGLFFALPFMTYIGIYHVCLGDKMLAAEIGGVMTIVQVTGQFLAMPLISWASERVDKKTILFTGLSISIIGYASSWWLFTPANPWLQIIPVVVAAWGLCACWAVNGSFAADICDEDELNTGHRREGVYSAVFALVYKTAIGIVALGSGVLLAWAGIVGQETMLGEEVLLKVRIAYLAIPVGFLSLAVLSMWFYPLTRERVAEIQLELRAQQKPEVLTTEN
;
A
#
# COMPACT_ATOMS: atom_id res chain seq x y z
N PHE A 1 -0.03 8.05 1.49
CA PHE A 1 0.80 6.97 0.99
C PHE A 1 0.19 5.64 1.36
N PHE A 2 0.40 5.05 2.53
CA PHE A 2 -0.03 3.66 2.80
C PHE A 2 -1.53 3.38 2.96
N SER A 3 -2.40 4.38 2.99
CA SER A 3 -3.85 4.19 2.81
C SER A 3 -4.34 4.95 1.58
N ALA A 4 -3.85 6.16 1.35
CA ALA A 4 -4.22 6.98 0.19
C ALA A 4 -3.98 6.32 -1.19
N VAL A 5 -2.93 5.49 -1.33
CA VAL A 5 -2.63 4.76 -2.58
C VAL A 5 -3.51 3.53 -2.73
N TRP A 6 -3.83 2.87 -1.61
CA TRP A 6 -4.82 1.79 -1.56
C TRP A 6 -6.20 2.28 -1.98
N PHE A 7 -6.47 3.51 -1.56
CA PHE A 7 -7.64 4.26 -1.93
C PHE A 7 -7.57 4.86 -3.33
N LEU A 8 -6.47 4.84 -4.07
CA LEU A 8 -6.51 5.46 -5.41
C LEU A 8 -7.33 4.63 -6.42
N PRO A 9 -7.17 3.30 -6.47
CA PRO A 9 -8.09 2.41 -7.18
C PRO A 9 -9.45 2.24 -6.46
N SER A 10 -9.49 2.38 -5.13
CA SER A 10 -10.73 2.23 -4.34
C SER A 10 -11.41 3.57 -3.93
N LEU A 11 -10.99 4.71 -4.50
CA LEU A 11 -11.67 6.02 -4.53
C LEU A 11 -12.33 6.26 -5.89
N VAL A 12 -12.05 5.39 -6.87
CA VAL A 12 -12.89 5.22 -8.06
C VAL A 12 -14.37 4.93 -7.72
N PRO A 13 -14.82 4.36 -6.58
CA PRO A 13 -16.22 4.00 -6.37
C PRO A 13 -17.12 5.13 -5.86
N GLN A 14 -16.75 6.42 -6.03
CA GLN A 14 -17.80 7.45 -6.21
C GLN A 14 -18.23 7.61 -7.67
N LEU A 15 -17.58 6.90 -8.60
CA LEU A 15 -18.09 6.73 -9.95
C LEU A 15 -19.22 5.69 -9.98
N PRO A 16 -20.25 5.92 -10.81
CA PRO A 16 -21.38 5.00 -11.04
C PRO A 16 -20.93 3.54 -11.17
N LYS A 17 -21.50 2.64 -10.35
CA LYS A 17 -21.25 1.19 -10.44
C LYS A 17 -21.66 0.63 -11.80
N LEU A 18 -20.71 0.05 -12.51
CA LEU A 18 -20.90 -0.45 -13.87
C LEU A 18 -21.99 -1.54 -13.95
N VAL A 19 -22.76 -1.53 -15.04
CA VAL A 19 -23.63 -2.66 -15.42
C VAL A 19 -22.80 -3.57 -16.32
N THR A 20 -22.52 -4.79 -15.89
CA THR A 20 -21.72 -5.75 -16.65
C THR A 20 -22.62 -6.57 -17.57
N VAL A 21 -22.22 -6.66 -18.83
CA VAL A 21 -22.88 -7.44 -19.87
C VAL A 21 -21.94 -8.60 -20.21
N HIS A 22 -22.43 -9.82 -20.03
CA HIS A 22 -21.75 -11.07 -20.34
C HIS A 22 -22.36 -11.67 -21.60
N LEU A 23 -21.53 -11.97 -22.59
CA LEU A 23 -21.94 -12.65 -23.82
C LEU A 23 -21.39 -14.10 -23.77
N GLN A 24 -22.28 -15.09 -23.77
CA GLN A 24 -21.93 -16.51 -23.53
C GLN A 24 -22.15 -17.39 -24.78
N SER A 25 -21.27 -18.37 -25.00
CA SER A 25 -21.29 -19.23 -26.21
C SER A 25 -22.25 -20.41 -26.15
N HIS A 26 -22.73 -20.78 -24.97
CA HIS A 26 -23.68 -21.89 -24.77
C HIS A 26 -24.91 -21.45 -23.98
N ALA A 27 -26.08 -21.98 -24.34
CA ALA A 27 -27.33 -21.76 -23.62
C ALA A 27 -27.28 -22.46 -22.26
N VAL A 28 -27.01 -21.72 -21.18
CA VAL A 28 -27.21 -22.22 -19.82
C VAL A 28 -28.70 -22.13 -19.51
N THR A 29 -29.33 -23.29 -19.32
CA THR A 29 -30.72 -23.40 -18.86
C THR A 29 -30.84 -22.72 -17.50
N GLN A 30 -31.74 -21.73 -17.40
CA GLN A 30 -31.96 -20.96 -16.19
C GLN A 30 -32.37 -21.87 -15.01
N SER A 31 -31.61 -21.85 -13.93
CA SER A 31 -32.23 -21.82 -12.60
C SER A 31 -32.48 -20.36 -12.29
N ALA A 32 -33.71 -19.90 -12.52
CA ALA A 32 -34.21 -18.62 -12.02
C ALA A 32 -34.24 -18.64 -10.49
N LYS A 33 -33.08 -18.50 -9.84
CA LYS A 33 -33.05 -17.80 -8.55
C LYS A 33 -33.27 -16.36 -8.91
N SER A 34 -34.39 -15.78 -8.48
CA SER A 34 -34.60 -14.33 -8.54
C SER A 34 -33.31 -13.68 -8.07
N ALA A 35 -32.65 -12.91 -8.94
CA ALA A 35 -31.55 -12.07 -8.50
C ALA A 35 -32.15 -11.20 -7.40
N ALA A 36 -31.86 -11.56 -6.15
CA ALA A 36 -32.33 -10.79 -5.01
C ALA A 36 -31.84 -9.37 -5.25
N ALA A 37 -32.73 -8.39 -5.13
CA ALA A 37 -32.35 -7.00 -5.14
C ALA A 37 -31.38 -6.78 -3.98
N LEU A 38 -30.08 -6.96 -4.25
CA LEU A 38 -29.01 -6.74 -3.31
C LEU A 38 -28.98 -5.23 -3.08
N ASN A 39 -29.35 -4.84 -1.87
CA ASN A 39 -29.56 -3.47 -1.48
C ASN A 39 -28.22 -2.72 -1.48
N ASP A 40 -27.89 -2.09 -2.60
CA ASP A 40 -26.61 -1.43 -2.80
C ASP A 40 -26.69 0.05 -2.43
N SER A 41 -26.37 0.37 -1.17
CA SER A 41 -26.51 1.71 -0.57
C SER A 41 -25.56 2.80 -1.11
N LEU A 42 -24.56 2.44 -1.92
CA LEU A 42 -23.50 3.37 -2.36
C LEU A 42 -23.73 4.02 -3.74
N SER A 43 -24.63 3.51 -4.57
CA SER A 43 -24.89 4.09 -5.90
C SER A 43 -26.01 5.13 -5.86
N TRP A 44 -25.80 6.31 -6.45
CA TRP A 44 -26.81 7.37 -6.56
C TRP A 44 -28.01 6.99 -7.47
N TYR A 45 -27.94 5.83 -8.12
CA TYR A 45 -29.00 5.20 -8.89
C TYR A 45 -29.14 3.72 -8.54
N VAL A 46 -30.31 3.15 -8.84
CA VAL A 46 -30.66 1.74 -8.75
C VAL A 46 -30.79 1.19 -10.15
N VAL A 47 -30.23 0.00 -10.36
CA VAL A 47 -30.40 -0.76 -11.60
C VAL A 47 -31.16 -2.05 -11.32
N SER A 48 -32.07 -2.45 -12.21
CA SER A 48 -32.82 -3.71 -12.05
C SER A 48 -31.95 -4.97 -12.15
N SER A 49 -30.90 -4.96 -12.96
CA SER A 49 -29.88 -6.01 -13.03
C SER A 49 -28.49 -5.42 -13.25
N LYS A 50 -27.50 -5.91 -12.49
CA LYS A 50 -26.08 -5.58 -12.71
C LYS A 50 -25.39 -6.50 -13.70
N ASP A 51 -25.92 -7.71 -13.87
CA ASP A 51 -25.38 -8.72 -14.77
C ASP A 51 -26.42 -9.03 -15.85
N ILE A 52 -26.10 -8.70 -17.09
CA ILE A 52 -26.95 -9.01 -18.24
C ILE A 52 -26.25 -10.09 -19.03
N ARG A 53 -26.84 -11.28 -19.09
CA ARG A 53 -26.28 -12.41 -19.83
C ARG A 53 -27.00 -12.56 -21.16
N LEU A 54 -26.27 -12.37 -22.24
CA LEU A 54 -26.73 -12.56 -23.61
C LEU A 54 -26.25 -13.94 -24.09
N GLY A 55 -27.19 -14.81 -24.42
CA GLY A 55 -26.91 -16.15 -24.94
C GLY A 55 -26.85 -16.18 -26.47
N PRO A 56 -26.49 -17.32 -27.08
CA PRO A 56 -26.35 -17.43 -28.54
C PRO A 56 -27.66 -17.14 -29.31
N ASP A 57 -28.83 -17.38 -28.68
CA ASP A 57 -30.16 -17.14 -29.26
C ASP A 57 -30.82 -15.84 -28.77
N ALA A 58 -30.22 -15.13 -27.81
CA ALA A 58 -30.75 -13.92 -27.20
C ALA A 58 -29.79 -12.75 -27.45
N THR A 59 -30.04 -12.02 -28.54
CA THR A 59 -29.21 -10.89 -29.00
C THR A 59 -29.53 -9.57 -28.31
N ASP A 60 -30.51 -9.57 -27.40
CA ASP A 60 -30.94 -8.39 -26.67
C ASP A 60 -31.18 -8.64 -25.18
N GLY A 61 -30.91 -7.60 -24.39
CA GLY A 61 -31.11 -7.56 -22.95
C GLY A 61 -31.62 -6.19 -22.53
N SER A 62 -32.23 -6.10 -21.37
CA SER A 62 -32.68 -4.80 -20.84
C SER A 62 -32.42 -4.67 -19.36
N PHE A 63 -32.20 -3.44 -18.93
CA PHE A 63 -32.15 -3.05 -17.53
C PHE A 63 -32.89 -1.73 -17.36
N SER A 64 -33.32 -1.43 -16.15
CA SER A 64 -33.96 -0.15 -15.83
C SER A 64 -33.13 0.62 -14.82
N VAL A 65 -33.11 1.95 -14.96
CA VAL A 65 -32.36 2.86 -14.10
C VAL A 65 -33.34 3.81 -13.40
N ALA A 66 -33.19 3.99 -12.09
CA ALA A 66 -33.89 5.01 -11.31
C ALA A 66 -32.90 5.69 -10.35
N LEU A 67 -33.11 6.95 -9.97
CA LEU A 67 -32.25 7.63 -9.00
C LEU A 67 -32.67 7.31 -7.56
N ARG A 68 -31.72 7.39 -6.62
CA ARG A 68 -31.99 7.29 -5.17
C ARG A 68 -32.30 8.64 -4.51
N GLN A 69 -31.89 9.73 -5.15
CA GLN A 69 -32.11 11.09 -4.67
C GLN A 69 -32.59 11.97 -5.82
N ALA A 70 -33.52 12.88 -5.52
CA ALA A 70 -34.00 13.87 -6.47
C ALA A 70 -32.85 14.81 -6.87
N PRO A 71 -32.61 15.03 -8.17
CA PRO A 71 -31.67 16.05 -8.60
C PRO A 71 -32.27 17.44 -8.37
N GLU A 72 -31.45 18.45 -8.06
CA GLU A 72 -31.94 19.83 -7.84
C GLU A 72 -32.47 20.48 -9.14
N THR A 73 -31.91 20.07 -10.28
CA THR A 73 -32.32 20.49 -11.63
C THR A 73 -32.37 19.29 -12.56
N ALA A 74 -33.02 19.43 -13.72
CA ALA A 74 -33.05 18.35 -14.70
C ALA A 74 -31.63 17.98 -15.16
N MET A 75 -31.24 16.72 -14.96
CA MET A 75 -29.92 16.21 -15.33
C MET A 75 -30.06 15.11 -16.39
N ALA A 76 -29.25 15.24 -17.44
CA ALA A 76 -29.06 14.19 -18.43
C ALA A 76 -27.92 13.27 -17.99
N PHE A 77 -28.06 11.98 -18.24
CA PHE A 77 -27.11 10.93 -17.93
C PHE A 77 -26.79 10.14 -19.20
N THR A 78 -25.52 10.06 -19.56
CA THR A 78 -25.03 9.31 -20.71
C THR A 78 -24.64 7.90 -20.29
N ILE A 79 -25.02 6.91 -21.10
CA ILE A 79 -24.62 5.52 -20.94
C ILE A 79 -23.48 5.24 -21.92
N GLU A 80 -22.27 5.08 -21.39
CA GLU A 80 -21.08 4.82 -22.17
C GLU A 80 -20.61 3.39 -21.98
N GLN A 81 -20.13 2.78 -23.06
CA GLN A 81 -19.48 1.48 -22.98
C GLN A 81 -18.02 1.65 -22.52
N VAL A 82 -17.64 0.93 -21.48
CA VAL A 82 -16.27 0.84 -20.98
C VAL A 82 -15.57 -0.31 -21.70
N ALA A 83 -14.45 0.01 -22.33
CA ALA A 83 -13.58 -0.99 -22.94
C ALA A 83 -12.89 -1.81 -21.85
N ASN A 84 -13.41 -3.00 -21.56
CA ASN A 84 -12.79 -3.97 -20.66
C ASN A 84 -12.14 -5.06 -21.52
N GLY A 85 -10.81 -5.22 -21.41
CA GLY A 85 -10.09 -6.36 -22.00
C GLY A 85 -9.75 -6.24 -23.50
N SER A 86 -9.17 -7.33 -24.02
CA SER A 86 -8.45 -7.42 -25.30
C SER A 86 -9.32 -7.61 -26.55
N ILE A 87 -10.63 -7.86 -26.41
CA ILE A 87 -11.58 -7.99 -27.54
C ILE A 87 -12.74 -7.01 -27.33
N PRO A 88 -12.88 -5.96 -28.16
CA PRO A 88 -13.96 -4.99 -28.00
C PRO A 88 -15.28 -5.59 -28.49
N LEU A 89 -16.14 -6.03 -27.57
CA LEU A 89 -17.56 -6.27 -27.89
C LEU A 89 -18.21 -4.94 -28.25
N ARG A 90 -18.93 -4.80 -29.35
CA ARG A 90 -19.68 -3.55 -29.64
C ARG A 90 -21.14 -3.68 -29.26
N LEU A 91 -21.54 -2.96 -28.20
CA LEU A 91 -22.95 -2.89 -27.79
C LEU A 91 -23.63 -1.70 -28.47
N THR A 92 -24.87 -1.90 -28.93
CA THR A 92 -25.77 -0.79 -29.25
C THR A 92 -26.71 -0.57 -28.06
N VAL A 93 -26.69 0.63 -27.48
CA VAL A 93 -27.49 1.01 -26.31
C VAL A 93 -28.56 2.01 -26.75
N SER A 94 -29.83 1.73 -26.42
CA SER A 94 -30.95 2.61 -26.76
C SER A 94 -31.97 2.70 -25.60
N PRO A 95 -32.28 3.90 -25.08
CA PRO A 95 -31.66 5.20 -25.39
C PRO A 95 -30.25 5.33 -24.78
N ALA A 96 -29.34 6.05 -25.45
CA ALA A 96 -27.96 6.28 -24.97
C ALA A 96 -27.85 7.41 -23.92
N GLN A 97 -28.91 8.22 -23.77
CA GLN A 97 -29.03 9.24 -22.75
C GLN A 97 -30.37 9.11 -22.02
N LEU A 98 -30.35 9.22 -20.70
CA LEU A 98 -31.51 9.24 -19.82
C LEU A 98 -31.61 10.61 -19.16
N THR A 99 -32.82 11.16 -19.07
CA THR A 99 -33.03 12.46 -18.43
C THR A 99 -33.90 12.30 -17.20
N PHE A 100 -33.38 12.70 -16.04
CA PHE A 100 -34.12 12.70 -14.78
C PHE A 100 -34.36 14.14 -14.30
N THR A 101 -35.59 14.42 -13.90
CA THR A 101 -36.07 15.68 -13.34
C THR A 101 -36.43 15.48 -11.86
N PRO A 102 -36.59 16.57 -11.08
CA PRO A 102 -37.05 16.48 -9.69
C PRO A 102 -38.39 15.76 -9.50
N GLU A 103 -39.18 15.60 -10.58
CA GLU A 103 -40.51 15.00 -10.55
C GLU A 103 -40.51 13.52 -10.96
N ASN A 104 -39.56 13.08 -11.79
CA ASN A 104 -39.56 11.72 -12.37
C ASN A 104 -38.37 10.85 -11.95
N TRP A 105 -37.55 11.33 -11.01
CA TRP A 105 -36.29 10.69 -10.61
C TRP A 105 -36.43 9.25 -10.08
N GLN A 106 -37.56 8.91 -9.44
CA GLN A 106 -37.85 7.55 -8.96
C GLN A 106 -38.43 6.63 -10.04
N THR A 107 -38.88 7.17 -11.16
CA THR A 107 -39.51 6.39 -12.22
C THR A 107 -38.43 5.65 -13.00
N ALA A 108 -38.47 4.32 -12.94
CA ALA A 108 -37.50 3.47 -13.61
C ALA A 108 -37.57 3.64 -15.13
N GLN A 109 -36.49 4.11 -15.75
CA GLN A 109 -36.35 4.26 -17.20
C GLN A 109 -35.65 3.03 -17.78
N SER A 110 -36.26 2.37 -18.76
CA SER A 110 -35.71 1.15 -19.38
C SER A 110 -34.68 1.47 -20.47
N VAL A 111 -33.59 0.72 -20.46
CA VAL A 111 -32.50 0.76 -21.43
C VAL A 111 -32.40 -0.60 -22.09
N ARG A 112 -32.43 -0.63 -23.43
CA ARG A 112 -32.24 -1.85 -24.23
C ARG A 112 -30.80 -1.90 -24.74
N ILE A 113 -30.20 -3.07 -24.61
CA ILE A 113 -28.86 -3.39 -25.11
C ILE A 113 -29.03 -4.45 -26.20
N THR A 114 -28.40 -4.23 -27.35
CA THR A 114 -28.38 -5.20 -28.45
C THR A 114 -26.95 -5.43 -28.93
N THR A 115 -26.61 -6.67 -29.25
CA THR A 115 -25.31 -7.06 -29.81
C THR A 115 -25.47 -7.60 -31.22
N ALA A 116 -24.67 -7.08 -32.15
CA ALA A 116 -24.63 -7.58 -33.54
C ALA A 116 -23.53 -8.66 -33.75
N GLU A 117 -22.70 -8.91 -32.74
CA GLU A 117 -21.50 -9.76 -32.84
C GLU A 117 -21.78 -11.16 -32.29
N THR A 118 -21.42 -12.19 -33.07
CA THR A 118 -21.41 -13.60 -32.65
C THR A 118 -20.00 -14.00 -32.18
N ILE A 119 -19.92 -14.82 -31.13
CA ILE A 119 -18.65 -15.25 -30.52
C ILE A 119 -17.77 -15.97 -31.55
N ALA A 120 -16.50 -15.57 -31.67
CA ALA A 120 -15.52 -16.25 -32.50
C ALA A 120 -15.21 -17.65 -31.94
N ALA A 121 -14.96 -18.63 -32.81
CA ALA A 121 -14.69 -20.02 -32.41
C ALA A 121 -13.46 -20.09 -31.47
N GLY A 122 -13.70 -20.38 -30.18
CA GLY A 122 -12.64 -20.60 -29.18
C GLY A 122 -12.75 -19.78 -27.89
N THR A 123 -13.60 -18.73 -27.83
CA THR A 123 -13.86 -17.96 -26.60
C THR A 123 -15.19 -18.39 -25.94
N THR A 124 -15.18 -18.58 -24.63
CA THR A 124 -16.35 -19.06 -23.86
C THR A 124 -17.24 -17.93 -23.33
N GLU A 125 -16.66 -16.77 -23.02
CA GLU A 125 -17.37 -15.61 -22.50
C GLU A 125 -16.64 -14.31 -22.86
N ILE A 126 -17.38 -13.29 -23.29
CA ILE A 126 -16.86 -11.92 -23.49
C ILE A 126 -17.65 -10.99 -22.59
N THR A 127 -16.97 -10.23 -21.74
CA THR A 127 -17.59 -9.30 -20.80
C THR A 127 -17.28 -7.86 -21.17
N THR A 128 -18.29 -7.00 -21.15
CA THR A 128 -18.11 -5.55 -21.25
C THR A 128 -18.93 -4.85 -20.17
N SER A 129 -18.55 -3.62 -19.83
CA SER A 129 -19.20 -2.86 -18.77
C SER A 129 -19.82 -1.59 -19.32
N LEU A 130 -21.02 -1.25 -18.88
CA LEU A 130 -21.69 0.02 -19.17
C LEU A 130 -21.58 0.95 -17.95
N ARG A 131 -21.23 2.20 -18.21
CA ARG A 131 -21.10 3.26 -17.21
C ARG A 131 -22.16 4.32 -17.44
N ILE A 132 -22.80 4.78 -16.37
CA ILE A 132 -23.87 5.79 -16.43
C ILE A 132 -23.37 7.08 -15.76
N LEU A 133 -23.01 8.11 -16.52
CA LEU A 133 -22.45 9.37 -15.99
C LEU A 133 -23.38 10.55 -16.26
N PRO A 134 -23.41 11.60 -15.40
CA PRO A 134 -24.05 12.85 -15.77
C PRO A 134 -23.38 13.44 -17.03
N ALA A 135 -24.17 13.88 -18.02
CA ALA A 135 -23.67 14.33 -19.30
C ALA A 135 -22.74 15.56 -19.20
N VAL A 136 -22.95 16.41 -18.19
CA VAL A 136 -22.12 17.60 -17.90
C VAL A 136 -20.78 17.23 -17.25
N ASP A 137 -20.69 16.03 -16.69
CA ASP A 137 -19.55 15.57 -15.91
C ASP A 137 -18.55 14.77 -16.76
N VAL A 138 -18.82 14.53 -18.05
CA VAL A 138 -17.95 13.77 -18.96
C VAL A 138 -16.68 14.55 -19.27
N LEU A 139 -15.52 13.89 -19.13
CA LEU A 139 -14.21 14.48 -19.38
C LEU A 139 -13.63 14.02 -20.72
N ASP A 140 -13.58 14.90 -21.73
CA ASP A 140 -13.02 14.58 -23.05
C ASP A 140 -11.49 14.58 -23.05
N SER A 141 -10.85 13.60 -22.39
CA SER A 141 -9.40 13.42 -22.52
C SER A 141 -8.99 11.94 -22.58
N PRO A 142 -8.39 11.48 -23.70
CA PRO A 142 -8.04 10.07 -23.89
C PRO A 142 -6.93 9.59 -22.95
N LEU A 143 -6.08 10.50 -22.46
CA LEU A 143 -5.01 10.17 -21.51
C LEU A 143 -5.55 9.95 -20.09
N LEU A 144 -6.46 10.78 -19.60
CA LEU A 144 -7.02 10.62 -18.26
C LEU A 144 -7.99 9.44 -18.23
N HIS A 145 -8.70 9.18 -19.33
CA HIS A 145 -9.49 7.95 -19.50
C HIS A 145 -8.67 6.67 -19.34
N ARG A 146 -7.41 6.63 -19.80
CA ARG A 146 -6.53 5.47 -19.60
C ARG A 146 -6.10 5.26 -18.14
N ILE A 147 -6.14 6.32 -17.33
CA ILE A 147 -5.79 6.28 -15.90
C ILE A 147 -7.06 6.08 -15.04
N GLY A 148 -8.24 5.96 -15.67
CA GLY A 148 -9.52 5.74 -14.99
C GLY A 148 -10.24 7.02 -14.55
N ILE A 149 -9.68 8.21 -14.81
CA ILE A 149 -10.32 9.49 -14.54
C ILE A 149 -11.18 9.86 -15.75
N SER A 150 -12.49 9.79 -15.57
CA SER A 150 -13.48 9.93 -16.65
C SER A 150 -14.51 11.02 -16.45
N SER A 151 -14.49 11.64 -15.27
CA SER A 151 -15.36 12.76 -14.98
C SER A 151 -14.62 13.94 -14.34
N TRP A 152 -15.19 15.14 -14.50
CA TRP A 152 -14.69 16.34 -13.85
C TRP A 152 -14.78 16.23 -12.32
N SER A 153 -15.86 15.65 -11.81
CA SER A 153 -16.02 15.32 -10.38
C SER A 153 -14.94 14.38 -9.87
N ALA A 154 -14.60 13.32 -10.63
CA ALA A 154 -13.55 12.38 -10.26
C ALA A 154 -12.17 13.06 -10.28
N LEU A 155 -11.92 13.94 -11.25
CA LEU A 155 -10.68 14.73 -11.30
C LEU A 155 -10.56 15.66 -10.09
N TRP A 156 -11.63 16.38 -9.73
CA TRP A 156 -11.64 17.27 -8.56
C TRP A 156 -11.45 16.50 -7.26
N MET A 157 -12.13 15.36 -7.09
CA MET A 157 -11.96 14.51 -5.92
C MET A 157 -10.53 13.97 -5.83
N PHE A 158 -9.96 13.55 -6.97
CA PHE A 158 -8.56 13.10 -7.04
C PHE A 158 -7.59 14.21 -6.62
N VAL A 159 -7.73 15.42 -7.17
CA VAL A 159 -6.87 16.56 -6.84
C VAL A 159 -7.03 16.97 -5.37
N ALA A 160 -8.27 17.11 -4.88
CA ALA A 160 -8.54 17.48 -3.50
C ALA A 160 -7.95 16.45 -2.51
N PHE A 161 -8.12 15.16 -2.80
CA PHE A 161 -7.57 14.09 -1.97
C PHE A 161 -6.04 14.03 -2.04
N ALA A 162 -5.45 14.24 -3.22
CA ALA A 162 -3.99 14.32 -3.39
C ALA A 162 -3.41 15.48 -2.57
N LEU A 163 -4.02 16.66 -2.62
CA LEU A 163 -3.62 17.81 -1.81
C LEU A 163 -3.76 17.56 -0.31
N LEU A 164 -4.87 16.96 0.12
CA LEU A 164 -5.08 16.59 1.52
C LEU A 164 -4.02 15.58 2.00
N CYS A 165 -3.68 14.59 1.17
CA CYS A 165 -2.63 13.64 1.47
C CYS A 165 -1.27 14.31 1.57
N LEU A 166 -0.91 15.18 0.61
CA LEU A 166 0.34 15.93 0.64
C LEU A 166 0.44 16.76 1.93
N PHE A 167 -0.64 17.46 2.31
CA PHE A 167 -0.71 18.21 3.55
C PHE A 167 -0.49 17.31 4.78
N PHE A 168 -1.20 16.18 4.86
CA PHE A 168 -1.05 15.22 5.96
C PHE A 168 0.39 14.70 6.11
N TYR A 169 1.05 14.30 5.01
CA TYR A 169 2.44 13.79 5.07
C TYR A 169 3.47 14.88 5.33
N PHE A 170 3.21 16.09 4.87
CA PHE A 170 4.01 17.26 5.22
C PHE A 170 3.92 17.51 6.73
N SER A 171 2.71 17.61 7.29
CA SER A 171 2.50 17.76 8.75
C SER A 171 3.11 16.61 9.55
N PHE A 172 2.96 15.36 9.08
CA PHE A 172 3.60 14.19 9.70
C PHE A 172 5.12 14.31 9.72
N SER A 173 5.75 14.79 8.64
CA SER A 173 7.20 14.99 8.59
C SER A 173 7.66 16.10 9.54
N VAL A 174 6.90 17.20 9.63
CA VAL A 174 7.16 18.31 10.57
C VAL A 174 7.07 17.84 12.02
N PHE A 175 6.20 16.87 12.32
CA PHE A 175 6.07 16.29 13.66
C PHE A 175 7.13 15.23 13.99
N VAL A 176 7.32 14.24 13.10
CA VAL A 176 8.14 13.05 13.39
C VAL A 176 9.63 13.38 13.55
N ILE A 177 10.14 14.36 12.81
CA ILE A 177 11.57 14.71 12.86
C ILE A 177 11.95 15.26 14.25
N PRO A 178 11.31 16.33 14.77
CA PRO A 178 11.55 16.81 16.14
C PRO A 178 11.21 15.75 17.20
N TYR A 179 10.11 15.01 17.04
CA TYR A 179 9.72 13.95 17.96
C TYR A 179 10.82 12.88 18.11
N SER A 180 11.47 12.50 17.01
CA SER A 180 12.54 11.51 17.01
C SER A 180 13.83 12.03 17.66
N GLY A 181 14.14 13.32 17.48
CA GLY A 181 15.29 13.98 18.11
C GLY A 181 15.13 14.18 19.62
N LEU A 182 13.95 14.66 20.05
CA LEU A 182 13.65 14.93 21.46
C LEU A 182 13.84 13.68 22.35
N GLY A 183 13.52 12.50 21.82
CA GLY A 183 13.69 11.23 22.56
C GLY A 183 15.14 10.87 22.88
N ILE A 184 16.12 11.53 22.25
CA ILE A 184 17.56 11.33 22.52
C ILE A 184 18.09 12.42 23.47
N GLU A 185 17.50 13.62 23.42
CA GLU A 185 17.92 14.80 24.19
C GLU A 185 17.28 14.90 25.58
N LEU A 186 16.25 14.10 25.87
CA LEU A 186 15.46 14.22 27.11
C LEU A 186 16.26 13.90 28.38
N THR A 187 17.25 13.01 28.28
CA THR A 187 18.11 12.59 29.40
C THR A 187 19.57 12.44 28.97
N ASP A 188 20.45 12.84 29.87
CA ASP A 188 21.90 12.69 29.75
C ASP A 188 22.38 11.33 30.28
N ASP A 189 21.57 10.63 31.09
CA ASP A 189 21.91 9.30 31.57
C ASP A 189 21.71 8.25 30.47
N TYR A 190 22.74 7.45 30.25
CA TYR A 190 22.76 6.42 29.22
C TYR A 190 21.72 5.32 29.50
N ALA A 191 21.57 4.91 30.76
CA ALA A 191 20.63 3.86 31.12
C ALA A 191 19.17 4.35 30.98
N GLU A 192 18.89 5.56 31.44
CA GLU A 192 17.58 6.19 31.28
C GLU A 192 17.21 6.39 29.78
N ARG A 193 18.18 6.81 28.94
CA ARG A 193 17.96 6.96 27.49
C ARG A 193 17.56 5.65 26.83
N THR A 194 18.25 4.56 27.13
CA THR A 194 17.90 3.24 26.60
C THR A 194 16.51 2.81 27.07
N ASN A 195 16.16 3.04 28.34
CA ASN A 195 14.83 2.73 28.86
C ASN A 195 13.72 3.54 28.17
N LEU A 196 13.91 4.84 27.92
CA LEU A 196 12.97 5.67 27.15
C LEU A 196 12.73 5.12 25.74
N GLN A 197 13.80 4.67 25.07
CA GLN A 197 13.68 4.06 23.74
C GLN A 197 12.92 2.73 23.77
N ILE A 198 13.08 1.92 24.82
CA ILE A 198 12.33 0.68 25.02
C ILE A 198 10.84 0.99 25.21
N TYR A 199 10.47 1.95 26.07
CA TYR A 199 9.06 2.33 26.26
C TYR A 199 8.41 2.81 24.96
N ARG A 200 9.14 3.60 24.16
CA ARG A 200 8.69 4.04 22.83
C ARG A 200 8.45 2.87 21.87
N LEU A 201 9.34 1.87 21.90
CA LEU A 201 9.24 0.68 21.05
C LEU A 201 8.04 -0.18 21.44
N VAL A 202 7.82 -0.40 22.73
CA VAL A 202 6.65 -1.15 23.25
C VAL A 202 5.34 -0.47 22.84
N ALA A 203 5.25 0.86 22.97
CA ALA A 203 4.07 1.61 22.52
C ALA A 203 3.83 1.46 21.00
N SER A 204 4.89 1.57 20.19
CA SER A 204 4.81 1.33 18.73
C SER A 204 4.35 -0.09 18.40
N PHE A 205 4.80 -1.09 19.16
CA PHE A 205 4.42 -2.48 19.00
C PHE A 205 2.93 -2.70 19.32
N CYS A 206 2.44 -2.19 20.45
CA CYS A 206 1.01 -2.24 20.80
C CYS A 206 0.15 -1.56 19.73
N ALA A 207 0.55 -0.39 19.24
CA ALA A 207 -0.15 0.28 18.15
C ALA A 207 -0.18 -0.56 16.86
N SER A 208 0.93 -1.21 16.51
CA SER A 208 1.06 -2.03 15.31
C SER A 208 0.16 -3.28 15.34
N LEU A 209 -0.08 -3.87 16.52
CA LEU A 209 -1.03 -4.98 16.68
C LEU A 209 -2.48 -4.56 16.39
N LEU A 210 -2.85 -3.32 16.73
CA LEU A 210 -4.20 -2.81 16.51
C LEU A 210 -4.48 -2.51 15.02
N VAL A 211 -3.44 -2.24 14.22
CA VAL A 211 -3.57 -1.89 12.79
C VAL A 211 -4.33 -2.96 11.99
N GLY A 212 -4.05 -4.25 12.25
CA GLY A 212 -4.69 -5.35 11.53
C GLY A 212 -6.21 -5.43 11.76
N TYR A 213 -6.69 -4.96 12.91
CA TYR A 213 -8.12 -4.97 13.26
C TYR A 213 -8.86 -3.73 12.79
N LEU A 214 -8.16 -2.68 12.35
CA LEU A 214 -8.81 -1.44 11.91
C LEU A 214 -9.79 -1.69 10.76
N TYR A 215 -9.46 -2.59 9.84
CA TYR A 215 -10.36 -2.98 8.76
C TYR A 215 -11.57 -3.77 9.28
N LEU A 216 -11.37 -4.71 10.21
CA LEU A 216 -12.49 -5.44 10.82
C LEU A 216 -13.42 -4.50 11.61
N TRP A 217 -12.86 -3.57 12.38
CA TRP A 217 -13.63 -2.60 13.13
C TRP A 217 -14.39 -1.63 12.24
N SER A 218 -13.83 -1.23 11.10
CA SER A 218 -14.58 -0.39 10.16
C SER A 218 -15.74 -1.16 9.53
N GLN A 219 -15.56 -2.43 9.17
CA GLN A 219 -16.67 -3.28 8.70
C GLN A 219 -17.75 -3.45 9.77
N MET A 220 -17.36 -3.75 11.01
CA MET A 220 -18.29 -3.98 12.12
C MET A 220 -19.02 -2.70 12.54
N ALA A 221 -18.32 -1.55 12.58
CA ALA A 221 -18.92 -0.26 12.88
C ALA A 221 -19.92 0.18 11.80
N GLY A 222 -19.64 -0.10 10.52
CA GLY A 222 -20.57 0.12 9.43
C GLY A 222 -21.84 -0.72 9.60
N ALA A 223 -21.67 -2.03 9.83
CA ALA A 223 -22.78 -2.97 10.02
C ALA A 223 -23.66 -2.62 11.23
N TRP A 224 -23.06 -2.18 12.35
CA TRP A 224 -23.79 -1.81 13.57
C TRP A 224 -24.73 -0.62 13.38
N LEU A 225 -24.38 0.33 12.51
CA LEU A 225 -25.18 1.52 12.22
C LEU A 225 -26.10 1.36 11.01
N GLY A 226 -26.19 0.15 10.44
CA GLY A 226 -26.94 -0.11 9.21
C GLY A 226 -26.41 0.66 8.00
N GLY A 227 -25.14 1.07 8.05
CA GLY A 227 -24.48 1.88 7.02
C GLY A 227 -23.37 1.13 6.28
N ASP A 228 -22.81 1.79 5.27
CA ASP A 228 -21.76 1.21 4.41
C ASP A 228 -20.36 1.20 5.04
N GLU A 229 -19.44 0.48 4.39
CA GLU A 229 -18.00 0.41 4.73
C GLU A 229 -17.38 1.81 4.93
N VAL A 230 -17.81 2.80 4.13
CA VAL A 230 -17.32 4.18 4.19
C VAL A 230 -17.71 4.87 5.50
N LEU A 231 -18.93 4.63 6.00
CA LEU A 231 -19.39 5.20 7.26
C LEU A 231 -18.61 4.61 8.44
N GLY A 232 -18.36 3.30 8.40
CA GLY A 232 -17.51 2.63 9.37
C GLY A 232 -16.08 3.19 9.40
N VAL A 233 -15.47 3.42 8.23
CA VAL A 233 -14.14 4.04 8.13
C VAL A 233 -14.12 5.45 8.70
N ARG A 234 -15.15 6.27 8.49
CA ARG A 234 -15.24 7.63 9.05
C ARG A 234 -15.23 7.62 10.58
N LEU A 235 -15.99 6.71 11.19
CA LEU A 235 -16.10 6.62 12.65
C LEU A 235 -14.81 6.12 13.30
N VAL A 236 -14.27 5.01 12.79
CA VAL A 236 -12.98 4.49 13.27
C VAL A 236 -11.88 5.52 13.05
N GLY A 237 -11.89 6.20 11.90
CA GLY A 237 -10.96 7.29 11.59
C GLY A 237 -11.06 8.47 12.56
N LEU A 238 -12.27 8.89 12.95
CA LEU A 238 -12.47 9.92 13.98
C LEU A 238 -11.94 9.48 15.35
N GLY A 239 -12.18 8.22 15.74
CA GLY A 239 -11.66 7.68 16.99
C GLY A 239 -10.12 7.66 17.04
N ILE A 240 -9.48 7.18 15.97
CA ILE A 240 -8.01 7.17 15.87
C ILE A 240 -7.47 8.60 15.79
N GLY A 241 -8.12 9.48 15.01
CA GLY A 241 -7.74 10.87 14.89
C GLY A 241 -7.76 11.60 16.23
N LEU A 242 -8.80 11.37 17.04
CA LEU A 242 -8.90 11.92 18.38
C LEU A 242 -7.82 11.35 19.31
N LEU A 243 -7.53 10.05 19.22
CA LEU A 243 -6.46 9.42 19.99
C LEU A 243 -5.08 10.00 19.63
N VAL A 244 -4.80 10.19 18.34
CA VAL A 244 -3.57 10.85 17.85
C VAL A 244 -3.53 12.30 18.32
N LEU A 245 -4.63 13.05 18.24
CA LEU A 245 -4.70 14.43 18.71
C LEU A 245 -4.37 14.52 20.20
N ILE A 246 -5.01 13.71 21.04
CA ILE A 246 -4.78 13.73 22.49
C ILE A 246 -3.34 13.32 22.82
N SER A 247 -2.85 12.23 22.22
CA SER A 247 -1.50 11.70 22.50
C SER A 247 -0.37 12.60 21.99
N THR A 248 -0.59 13.37 20.93
CA THR A 248 0.42 14.31 20.39
C THR A 248 0.34 15.70 21.01
N MET A 249 -0.86 16.17 21.38
CA MET A 249 -1.05 17.48 22.02
C MET A 249 -0.50 17.50 23.45
N LEU A 250 -0.60 16.38 24.18
CA LEU A 250 -0.11 16.27 25.55
C LEU A 250 1.41 16.58 25.66
N PRO A 251 2.30 15.91 24.90
CA PRO A 251 3.72 16.27 24.87
C PRO A 251 3.96 17.70 24.39
N ALA A 252 3.22 18.19 23.39
CA ALA A 252 3.41 19.54 22.86
C ALA A 252 3.12 20.65 23.89
N LEU A 253 2.17 20.44 24.80
CA LEU A 253 1.80 21.40 25.84
C LEU A 253 2.65 21.27 27.11
N LEU A 254 3.10 20.04 27.43
CA LEU A 254 3.75 19.74 28.70
C LEU A 254 5.29 19.72 28.62
N CYS A 255 5.86 19.37 27.47
CA CYS A 255 7.32 19.33 27.32
C CYS A 255 7.87 20.74 27.10
N ARG A 256 8.81 21.14 27.96
CA ARG A 256 9.58 22.38 27.81
C ARG A 256 10.99 22.06 27.32
N GLU A 257 11.42 22.74 26.27
CA GLU A 257 12.77 22.57 25.71
C GLU A 257 13.83 23.12 26.67
N ARG A 258 14.85 22.31 26.97
CA ARG A 258 15.90 22.63 27.95
C ARG A 258 17.16 23.25 27.33
N PHE A 259 17.41 23.07 26.03
CA PHE A 259 18.71 23.38 25.40
C PHE A 259 18.66 24.17 24.07
N ALA A 260 17.52 24.81 23.74
CA ALA A 260 17.29 25.47 22.44
C ALA A 260 18.33 26.55 22.04
N ASP A 261 19.03 27.16 23.01
CA ASP A 261 19.99 28.25 22.74
C ASP A 261 21.43 27.78 22.51
N ILE A 262 21.77 26.53 22.83
CA ILE A 262 23.13 25.99 22.68
C ILE A 262 23.37 25.46 21.25
N GLU A 263 22.32 24.94 20.61
CA GLU A 263 22.36 24.33 19.28
C GLU A 263 22.54 25.33 18.12
N LYS A 264 22.13 26.59 18.29
CA LYS A 264 22.22 27.65 17.25
C LYS A 264 23.64 27.95 16.76
N LYS A 265 24.68 27.47 17.47
CA LYS A 265 26.09 27.84 17.24
C LYS A 265 26.90 26.85 16.39
N LYS A 266 26.33 25.73 15.94
CA LYS A 266 27.09 24.73 15.17
C LYS A 266 27.17 25.08 13.68
N HIS A 267 28.39 25.09 13.15
CA HIS A 267 28.68 25.29 11.73
C HIS A 267 28.12 24.14 10.90
N HIS A 268 27.17 24.45 10.02
CA HIS A 268 26.59 23.49 9.09
C HIS A 268 27.43 23.42 7.81
N LEU A 269 27.88 22.22 7.45
CA LEU A 269 28.39 21.93 6.11
C LEU A 269 27.29 22.19 5.07
N SER A 270 27.67 22.63 3.87
CA SER A 270 26.74 22.75 2.75
C SER A 270 26.11 21.39 2.42
N LEU A 271 24.77 21.35 2.46
CA LEU A 271 23.96 20.14 2.31
C LEU A 271 24.22 19.39 0.98
N LEU A 272 24.44 20.14 -0.11
CA LEU A 272 24.72 19.59 -1.43
C LEU A 272 26.08 18.89 -1.49
N LYS A 273 27.10 19.47 -0.85
CA LYS A 273 28.44 18.89 -0.80
C LYS A 273 28.44 17.61 0.03
N ALA A 274 27.70 17.62 1.14
CA ALA A 274 27.52 16.47 2.01
C ALA A 274 26.85 15.29 1.28
N ILE A 275 25.74 15.53 0.56
CA ILE A 275 25.05 14.49 -0.23
C ILE A 275 25.97 13.89 -1.30
N SER A 276 26.74 14.73 -2.01
CA SER A 276 27.66 14.27 -3.05
C SER A 276 28.73 13.32 -2.49
N LEU A 277 29.34 13.70 -1.36
CA LEU A 277 30.34 12.88 -0.68
C LEU A 277 29.76 11.53 -0.24
N THR A 278 28.58 11.53 0.39
CA THR A 278 27.89 10.30 0.80
C THR A 278 27.56 9.39 -0.41
N ALA A 279 27.16 9.98 -1.54
CA ALA A 279 26.86 9.23 -2.76
C ALA A 279 28.10 8.57 -3.41
N THR A 280 29.32 9.07 -3.15
CA THR A 280 30.56 8.46 -3.68
C THR A 280 30.99 7.20 -2.94
N ASN A 281 30.64 7.07 -1.65
CA ASN A 281 31.04 5.93 -0.84
C ASN A 281 30.45 4.61 -1.41
N ARG A 282 31.33 3.64 -1.71
CA ARG A 282 30.96 2.35 -2.31
C ARG A 282 30.13 1.50 -1.35
N SER A 283 30.55 1.39 -0.10
CA SER A 283 29.85 0.63 0.94
C SER A 283 28.43 1.16 1.12
N PHE A 284 28.30 2.49 1.18
CA PHE A 284 27.00 3.15 1.26
C PHE A 284 26.10 2.88 0.06
N ARG A 285 26.61 3.00 -1.17
CA ARG A 285 25.81 2.72 -2.38
C ARG A 285 25.30 1.29 -2.43
N MET A 286 26.10 0.30 -2.03
CA MET A 286 25.70 -1.10 -2.01
C MET A 286 24.61 -1.36 -0.96
N LEU A 287 24.72 -0.75 0.23
CA LEU A 287 23.68 -0.82 1.25
C LEU A 287 22.38 -0.14 0.77
N MET A 288 22.47 1.06 0.20
CA MET A 288 21.30 1.80 -0.29
C MET A 288 20.59 1.08 -1.44
N GLY A 289 21.34 0.46 -2.36
CA GLY A 289 20.76 -0.37 -3.41
C GLY A 289 19.99 -1.58 -2.86
N SER A 290 20.52 -2.20 -1.80
CA SER A 290 19.85 -3.32 -1.11
C SER A 290 18.57 -2.86 -0.42
N VAL A 291 18.65 -1.81 0.39
CA VAL A 291 17.50 -1.20 1.08
C VAL A 291 16.43 -0.82 0.05
N PHE A 292 16.78 -0.02 -0.96
CA PHE A 292 15.84 0.38 -2.02
C PHE A 292 15.12 -0.82 -2.66
N SER A 293 15.86 -1.88 -2.97
CA SER A 293 15.30 -3.09 -3.57
C SER A 293 14.35 -3.83 -2.61
N VAL A 294 14.71 -3.96 -1.33
CA VAL A 294 13.82 -4.55 -0.30
C VAL A 294 12.51 -3.78 -0.20
N PHE A 295 12.56 -2.44 -0.21
CA PHE A 295 11.38 -1.59 -0.20
C PHE A 295 10.50 -1.81 -1.42
N MET A 296 11.09 -1.83 -2.62
CA MET A 296 10.35 -2.07 -3.85
C MET A 296 9.65 -3.43 -3.81
N GLY A 297 10.37 -4.49 -3.44
CA GLY A 297 9.81 -5.84 -3.35
C GLY A 297 8.67 -5.96 -2.34
N LEU A 298 8.87 -5.46 -1.11
CA LEU A 298 7.85 -5.52 -0.06
C LEU A 298 6.59 -4.74 -0.43
N PHE A 299 6.75 -3.46 -0.81
CA PHE A 299 5.60 -2.57 -0.93
C PHE A 299 4.82 -2.78 -2.23
N PHE A 300 5.43 -3.29 -3.30
CA PHE A 300 4.68 -3.71 -4.49
C PHE A 300 3.86 -4.98 -4.25
N ALA A 301 4.23 -5.83 -3.28
CA ALA A 301 3.51 -7.06 -2.98
C ALA A 301 2.16 -6.79 -2.27
N LEU A 302 2.12 -5.78 -1.39
CA LEU A 302 0.99 -5.57 -0.48
C LEU A 302 -0.37 -5.37 -1.18
N PRO A 303 -0.48 -4.58 -2.27
CA PRO A 303 -1.77 -4.42 -2.95
C PRO A 303 -2.28 -5.77 -3.48
N PHE A 304 -1.43 -6.53 -4.17
CA PHE A 304 -1.80 -7.84 -4.73
C PHE A 304 -2.20 -8.84 -3.65
N MET A 305 -1.49 -8.86 -2.51
CA MET A 305 -1.82 -9.71 -1.37
C MET A 305 -3.30 -9.57 -0.96
N THR A 306 -3.81 -8.34 -0.94
CA THR A 306 -5.18 -8.07 -0.50
C THR A 306 -6.21 -8.53 -1.52
N TYR A 307 -5.96 -8.30 -2.81
CA TYR A 307 -6.84 -8.80 -3.87
C TYR A 307 -6.85 -10.34 -3.93
N ILE A 308 -5.70 -10.99 -3.72
CA ILE A 308 -5.64 -12.45 -3.64
C ILE A 308 -6.39 -12.95 -2.41
N GLY A 309 -6.17 -12.34 -1.24
CA GLY A 309 -6.83 -12.74 0.00
C GLY A 309 -8.35 -12.66 -0.08
N ILE A 310 -8.88 -11.60 -0.68
CA ILE A 310 -10.33 -11.40 -0.83
C ILE A 310 -10.90 -12.30 -1.94
N TYR A 311 -10.40 -12.18 -3.17
CA TYR A 311 -11.07 -12.73 -4.35
C TYR A 311 -10.64 -14.16 -4.70
N HIS A 312 -9.38 -14.55 -4.44
CA HIS A 312 -8.92 -15.92 -4.68
C HIS A 312 -9.18 -16.82 -3.48
N VAL A 313 -8.76 -16.38 -2.29
CA VAL A 313 -8.73 -17.25 -1.10
C VAL A 313 -10.08 -17.27 -0.39
N CYS A 314 -10.70 -16.11 -0.16
CA CYS A 314 -11.98 -16.01 0.54
C CYS A 314 -13.19 -15.99 -0.42
N LEU A 315 -12.97 -16.16 -1.73
CA LEU A 315 -14.02 -16.19 -2.76
C LEU A 315 -14.99 -15.00 -2.67
N GLY A 316 -14.46 -13.80 -2.39
CA GLY A 316 -15.22 -12.55 -2.28
C GLY A 316 -15.82 -12.26 -0.90
N ASP A 317 -15.68 -13.16 0.08
CA ASP A 317 -16.07 -12.89 1.46
C ASP A 317 -15.09 -11.93 2.14
N LYS A 318 -15.50 -10.66 2.19
CA LYS A 318 -14.71 -9.57 2.80
C LYS A 318 -14.60 -9.69 4.31
N MET A 319 -15.59 -10.25 4.99
CA MET A 319 -15.58 -10.35 6.46
C MET A 319 -14.57 -11.42 6.90
N LEU A 320 -14.60 -12.57 6.23
CA LEU A 320 -13.60 -13.62 6.44
C LEU A 320 -12.19 -13.14 6.09
N ALA A 321 -12.03 -12.42 4.98
CA ALA A 321 -10.75 -11.83 4.61
C ALA A 321 -10.25 -10.80 5.64
N ALA A 322 -11.16 -10.01 6.24
CA ALA A 322 -10.84 -9.05 7.30
C ALA A 322 -10.35 -9.76 8.58
N GLU A 323 -11.04 -10.83 8.98
CA GLU A 323 -10.66 -11.62 10.15
C GLU A 323 -9.28 -12.25 9.98
N ILE A 324 -9.05 -12.92 8.84
CA ILE A 324 -7.75 -13.54 8.55
C ILE A 324 -6.66 -12.49 8.47
N GLY A 325 -6.93 -11.33 7.84
CA GLY A 325 -5.98 -10.21 7.78
C GLY A 325 -5.60 -9.66 9.16
N GLY A 326 -6.56 -9.59 10.08
CA GLY A 326 -6.34 -9.18 11.46
C GLY A 326 -5.43 -10.16 12.22
N VAL A 327 -5.76 -11.46 12.17
CA VAL A 327 -4.94 -12.52 12.79
C VAL A 327 -3.55 -12.59 12.17
N MET A 328 -3.46 -12.49 10.84
CA MET A 328 -2.19 -12.45 10.11
C MET A 328 -1.28 -11.33 10.61
N THR A 329 -1.82 -10.13 10.83
CA THR A 329 -1.06 -8.99 11.36
C THR A 329 -0.56 -9.25 12.78
N ILE A 330 -1.38 -9.84 13.66
CA ILE A 330 -0.93 -10.23 15.02
C ILE A 330 0.23 -11.21 14.94
N VAL A 331 0.08 -12.30 14.18
CA VAL A 331 1.10 -13.36 14.10
C VAL A 331 2.39 -12.80 13.50
N GLN A 332 2.27 -11.95 12.47
CA GLN A 332 3.38 -11.25 11.85
C GLN A 332 4.13 -10.40 12.87
N VAL A 333 3.45 -9.43 13.49
CA VAL A 333 4.05 -8.44 14.39
C VAL A 333 4.62 -9.12 15.63
N THR A 334 3.85 -10.01 16.26
CA THR A 334 4.30 -10.77 17.43
C THR A 334 5.54 -11.59 17.12
N GLY A 335 5.56 -12.29 15.98
CA GLY A 335 6.72 -13.07 15.62
C GLY A 335 7.95 -12.24 15.24
N GLN A 336 7.79 -11.05 14.65
CA GLN A 336 8.90 -10.12 14.44
C GLN A 336 9.50 -9.67 15.78
N PHE A 337 8.65 -9.37 16.77
CA PHE A 337 9.12 -9.00 18.11
C PHE A 337 9.83 -10.15 18.81
N LEU A 338 9.30 -11.37 18.72
CA LEU A 338 9.94 -12.58 19.26
C LEU A 338 11.22 -12.96 18.51
N ALA A 339 11.36 -12.58 17.25
CA ALA A 339 12.59 -12.78 16.48
C ALA A 339 13.72 -11.82 16.89
N MET A 340 13.42 -10.67 17.52
CA MET A 340 14.46 -9.69 17.90
C MET A 340 15.52 -10.25 18.87
N PRO A 341 15.18 -10.93 19.98
CA PRO A 341 16.17 -11.59 20.84
C PRO A 341 17.02 -12.64 20.09
N LEU A 342 16.40 -13.38 19.17
CA LEU A 342 17.10 -14.37 18.34
C LEU A 342 18.11 -13.70 17.40
N ILE A 343 17.73 -12.60 16.77
CA ILE A 343 18.62 -11.81 15.90
C ILE A 343 19.74 -11.18 16.73
N SER A 344 19.45 -10.67 17.93
CA SER A 344 20.46 -10.14 18.85
C SER A 344 21.50 -11.21 19.20
N TRP A 345 21.05 -12.41 19.59
CA TRP A 345 21.92 -13.55 19.85
C TRP A 345 22.73 -13.96 18.62
N ALA A 346 22.12 -13.94 17.43
CA ALA A 346 22.81 -14.24 16.19
C ALA A 346 23.88 -13.18 15.84
N SER A 347 23.62 -11.90 16.13
CA SER A 347 24.51 -10.78 15.82
C SER A 347 25.84 -10.80 16.58
N GLU A 348 25.89 -11.45 17.75
CA GLU A 348 27.12 -11.63 18.52
C GLU A 348 28.04 -12.70 17.92
N ARG A 349 27.43 -13.72 17.30
CA ARG A 349 28.13 -14.94 16.86
C ARG A 349 28.43 -14.98 15.37
N VAL A 350 27.56 -14.37 14.56
CA VAL A 350 27.56 -14.50 13.10
C VAL A 350 27.74 -13.12 12.46
N ASP A 351 28.41 -13.09 11.30
CA ASP A 351 28.56 -11.87 10.53
C ASP A 351 27.22 -11.27 10.10
N LYS A 352 27.13 -9.95 10.17
CA LYS A 352 25.93 -9.17 9.79
C LYS A 352 25.45 -9.47 8.38
N LYS A 353 26.38 -9.72 7.43
CA LYS A 353 26.07 -10.14 6.05
C LYS A 353 25.30 -11.46 6.00
N THR A 354 25.75 -12.45 6.77
CA THR A 354 25.12 -13.77 6.81
C THR A 354 23.72 -13.68 7.41
N ILE A 355 23.53 -12.85 8.44
CA ILE A 355 22.20 -12.56 9.01
C ILE A 355 21.28 -11.92 7.98
N LEU A 356 21.80 -10.96 7.20
CA LEU A 356 21.03 -10.35 6.13
C LEU A 356 20.67 -11.34 5.02
N PHE A 357 21.63 -12.15 4.53
CA PHE A 357 21.38 -13.13 3.48
C PHE A 357 20.37 -14.20 3.91
N THR A 358 20.52 -14.74 5.14
CA THR A 358 19.56 -15.70 5.68
C THR A 358 18.17 -15.09 5.80
N GLY A 359 18.03 -13.85 6.28
CA GLY A 359 16.77 -13.14 6.33
C GLY A 359 16.12 -12.94 4.95
N LEU A 360 16.89 -12.49 3.96
CA LEU A 360 16.41 -12.31 2.59
C LEU A 360 16.02 -13.64 1.94
N SER A 361 16.79 -14.71 2.15
CA SER A 361 16.46 -16.06 1.65
C SER A 361 15.18 -16.61 2.27
N ILE A 362 15.00 -16.47 3.59
CA ILE A 362 13.74 -16.85 4.27
C ILE A 362 12.58 -16.04 3.69
N SER A 363 12.81 -14.75 3.39
CA SER A 363 11.78 -13.90 2.81
C SER A 363 11.36 -14.35 1.42
N ILE A 364 12.32 -14.70 0.57
CA ILE A 364 12.09 -15.25 -0.77
C ILE A 364 11.31 -16.57 -0.70
N ILE A 365 11.67 -17.46 0.23
CA ILE A 365 10.95 -18.71 0.45
C ILE A 365 9.51 -18.44 0.91
N GLY A 366 9.30 -17.45 1.78
CA GLY A 366 7.98 -16.99 2.20
C GLY A 366 7.11 -16.60 0.99
N TYR A 367 7.60 -15.71 0.13
CA TYR A 367 6.89 -15.33 -1.10
C TYR A 367 6.68 -16.50 -2.07
N ALA A 368 7.69 -17.36 -2.25
CA ALA A 368 7.58 -18.56 -3.09
C ALA A 368 6.49 -19.53 -2.60
N SER A 369 6.39 -19.72 -1.29
CA SER A 369 5.42 -20.62 -0.67
C SER A 369 3.95 -20.21 -0.92
N SER A 370 3.70 -18.93 -1.23
CA SER A 370 2.36 -18.41 -1.54
C SER A 370 1.69 -19.12 -2.73
N TRP A 371 2.48 -19.65 -3.67
CA TRP A 371 1.94 -20.35 -4.84
C TRP A 371 1.09 -21.56 -4.46
N TRP A 372 1.51 -22.31 -3.44
CA TRP A 372 0.83 -23.53 -2.97
C TRP A 372 -0.10 -23.29 -1.79
N LEU A 373 0.20 -22.30 -0.93
CA LEU A 373 -0.55 -22.08 0.31
C LEU A 373 -1.78 -21.20 0.10
N PHE A 374 -1.83 -20.38 -0.96
CA PHE A 374 -3.03 -19.61 -1.31
C PHE A 374 -4.05 -20.50 -2.01
N THR A 375 -4.83 -21.23 -1.20
CA THR A 375 -5.86 -22.16 -1.66
C THR A 375 -7.23 -21.79 -1.10
N PRO A 376 -8.29 -21.80 -1.93
CA PRO A 376 -9.66 -21.57 -1.45
C PRO A 376 -10.15 -22.65 -0.47
N ALA A 377 -9.58 -23.86 -0.56
CA ALA A 377 -9.97 -24.99 0.29
C ALA A 377 -9.65 -24.77 1.77
N ASN A 378 -8.60 -24.01 2.08
CA ASN A 378 -8.27 -23.63 3.46
C ASN A 378 -7.71 -22.18 3.50
N PRO A 379 -8.60 -21.18 3.68
CA PRO A 379 -8.23 -19.78 3.67
C PRO A 379 -7.16 -19.38 4.68
N TRP A 380 -7.07 -20.08 5.81
CA TRP A 380 -6.13 -19.77 6.90
C TRP A 380 -4.67 -20.04 6.54
N LEU A 381 -4.40 -20.87 5.53
CA LEU A 381 -3.02 -21.17 5.10
C LEU A 381 -2.30 -19.94 4.53
N GLN A 382 -3.02 -18.90 4.11
CA GLN A 382 -2.43 -17.67 3.58
C GLN A 382 -1.59 -16.89 4.61
N ILE A 383 -1.77 -17.17 5.91
CA ILE A 383 -0.99 -16.55 6.98
C ILE A 383 0.49 -16.96 6.89
N ILE A 384 0.76 -18.22 6.56
CA ILE A 384 2.12 -18.79 6.62
C ILE A 384 3.09 -18.06 5.68
N PRO A 385 2.80 -17.92 4.36
CA PRO A 385 3.70 -17.21 3.43
C PRO A 385 4.05 -15.79 3.89
N VAL A 386 3.04 -15.04 4.34
CA VAL A 386 3.17 -13.63 4.71
C VAL A 386 4.00 -13.48 5.98
N VAL A 387 3.72 -14.31 6.99
CA VAL A 387 4.44 -14.31 8.26
C VAL A 387 5.91 -14.70 8.07
N VAL A 388 6.16 -15.78 7.33
CA VAL A 388 7.54 -16.23 7.02
C VAL A 388 8.30 -15.14 6.26
N ALA A 389 7.66 -14.52 5.26
CA ALA A 389 8.25 -13.41 4.52
C ALA A 389 8.60 -12.22 5.43
N ALA A 390 7.69 -11.84 6.32
CA ALA A 390 7.87 -10.74 7.24
C ALA A 390 8.92 -10.98 8.31
N TRP A 391 9.08 -12.22 8.78
CA TRP A 391 10.10 -12.59 9.76
C TRP A 391 11.49 -12.62 9.14
N GLY A 392 11.62 -13.08 7.90
CA GLY A 392 12.88 -12.96 7.16
C GLY A 392 13.30 -11.49 6.98
N LEU A 393 12.34 -10.61 6.67
CA LEU A 393 12.59 -9.17 6.55
C LEU A 393 12.94 -8.52 7.90
N CYS A 394 12.53 -9.09 9.04
CA CYS A 394 12.89 -8.62 10.37
C CYS A 394 14.41 -8.54 10.57
N ALA A 395 15.14 -9.57 10.11
CA ALA A 395 16.59 -9.60 10.18
C ALA A 395 17.22 -8.44 9.38
N CYS A 396 16.61 -8.07 8.24
CA CYS A 396 17.08 -6.96 7.41
C CYS A 396 16.96 -5.61 8.13
N TRP A 397 15.85 -5.38 8.83
CA TRP A 397 15.63 -4.14 9.60
C TRP A 397 16.61 -4.01 10.76
N ALA A 398 16.84 -5.10 11.50
CA ALA A 398 17.69 -5.12 12.68
C ALA A 398 19.17 -4.80 12.35
N VAL A 399 19.71 -5.38 11.27
CA VAL A 399 21.13 -5.20 10.91
C VAL A 399 21.40 -3.87 10.18
N ASN A 400 20.38 -3.25 9.60
CA ASN A 400 20.55 -2.07 8.77
C ASN A 400 21.13 -0.86 9.54
N GLY A 401 20.68 -0.62 10.79
CA GLY A 401 21.26 0.43 11.63
C GLY A 401 22.74 0.16 11.96
N SER A 402 23.10 -1.10 12.11
CA SER A 402 24.48 -1.52 12.38
C SER A 402 25.40 -1.35 11.16
N PHE A 403 24.91 -1.64 9.94
CA PHE A 403 25.66 -1.36 8.72
C PHE A 403 25.87 0.14 8.49
N ALA A 404 24.87 0.96 8.79
CA ALA A 404 25.01 2.41 8.70
C ALA A 404 26.11 2.95 9.62
N ALA A 405 26.23 2.40 10.83
CA ALA A 405 27.32 2.73 11.76
C ALA A 405 28.69 2.32 11.19
N ASP A 406 28.84 1.09 10.69
CA ASP A 406 30.11 0.61 10.11
C ASP A 406 30.58 1.49 8.93
N ILE A 407 29.65 2.01 8.12
CA ILE A 407 29.95 2.92 7.01
C ILE A 407 30.37 4.30 7.52
N CYS A 408 29.77 4.77 8.61
CA CYS A 408 30.18 6.04 9.23
C CYS A 408 31.60 5.95 9.79
N ASP A 409 31.96 4.82 10.42
CA ASP A 409 33.34 4.55 10.87
C ASP A 409 34.32 4.54 9.68
N GLU A 410 33.96 3.88 8.56
CA GLU A 410 34.76 3.89 7.33
C GLU A 410 34.91 5.30 6.74
N ASP A 411 33.85 6.11 6.74
CA ASP A 411 33.88 7.49 6.24
C ASP A 411 34.70 8.42 7.14
N GLU A 412 34.60 8.26 8.47
CA GLU A 412 35.40 8.99 9.45
C GLU A 412 36.89 8.71 9.23
N LEU A 413 37.27 7.45 9.04
CA LEU A 413 38.65 7.06 8.78
C LEU A 413 39.19 7.67 7.47
N ASN A 414 38.37 7.69 6.41
CA ASN A 414 38.80 8.18 5.10
C ASN A 414 38.78 9.72 4.99
N THR A 415 37.88 10.40 5.70
CA THR A 415 37.64 11.84 5.53
C THR A 415 37.99 12.69 6.75
N GLY A 416 38.23 12.08 7.90
CA GLY A 416 38.53 12.75 9.17
C GLY A 416 37.36 13.53 9.78
N HIS A 417 36.14 13.38 9.25
CA HIS A 417 34.97 14.14 9.69
C HIS A 417 33.81 13.21 10.05
N ARG A 418 33.21 13.41 11.24
CA ARG A 418 31.96 12.75 11.63
C ARG A 418 30.76 13.36 10.91
N ARG A 419 30.10 12.57 10.05
CA ARG A 419 28.99 13.01 9.17
C ARG A 419 27.75 12.12 9.23
N GLU A 420 27.50 11.49 10.38
CA GLU A 420 26.38 10.56 10.60
C GLU A 420 25.00 11.13 10.22
N GLY A 421 24.78 12.43 10.47
CA GLY A 421 23.54 13.12 10.11
C GLY A 421 23.26 13.15 8.61
N VAL A 422 24.31 13.22 7.78
CA VAL A 422 24.19 13.24 6.31
C VAL A 422 23.81 11.86 5.80
N TYR A 423 24.47 10.81 6.31
CA TYR A 423 24.15 9.42 6.00
C TYR A 423 22.69 9.10 6.37
N SER A 424 22.23 9.53 7.54
CA SER A 424 20.84 9.37 7.99
C SER A 424 19.84 10.12 7.10
N ALA A 425 20.18 11.34 6.64
CA ALA A 425 19.34 12.12 5.75
C ALA A 425 19.20 11.47 4.35
N VAL A 426 20.31 10.99 3.77
CA VAL A 426 20.26 10.29 2.48
C VAL A 426 19.52 8.96 2.60
N PHE A 427 19.71 8.23 3.71
CA PHE A 427 18.94 7.03 4.04
C PHE A 427 17.43 7.31 4.02
N ALA A 428 16.99 8.35 4.72
CA ALA A 428 15.59 8.76 4.76
C ALA A 428 15.06 9.20 3.39
N LEU A 429 15.89 9.83 2.55
CA LEU A 429 15.52 10.22 1.19
C LEU A 429 15.28 8.99 0.29
N VAL A 430 16.18 7.99 0.33
CA VAL A 430 16.03 6.74 -0.43
C VAL A 430 14.76 6.01 0.00
N TYR A 431 14.53 5.91 1.31
CA TYR A 431 13.31 5.35 1.88
C TYR A 431 12.04 6.03 1.34
N LYS A 432 11.97 7.37 1.40
CA LYS A 432 10.82 8.14 0.92
C LYS A 432 10.64 8.04 -0.59
N THR A 433 11.73 8.00 -1.35
CA THR A 433 11.72 7.88 -2.81
C THR A 433 11.18 6.52 -3.23
N ALA A 434 11.64 5.43 -2.60
CA ALA A 434 11.14 4.08 -2.86
C ALA A 434 9.62 4.00 -2.62
N ILE A 435 9.14 4.53 -1.50
CA ILE A 435 7.70 4.56 -1.19
C ILE A 435 6.91 5.40 -2.21
N GLY A 436 7.44 6.53 -2.64
CA GLY A 436 6.83 7.36 -3.68
C GLY A 436 6.71 6.64 -5.03
N ILE A 437 7.78 5.94 -5.44
CA ILE A 437 7.79 5.15 -6.68
C ILE A 437 6.80 3.99 -6.59
N VAL A 438 6.82 3.22 -5.49
CA VAL A 438 5.91 2.10 -5.30
C VAL A 438 4.47 2.55 -5.32
N ALA A 439 4.18 3.69 -4.71
CA ALA A 439 2.83 4.23 -4.69
C ALA A 439 2.27 4.55 -6.07
N LEU A 440 3.07 5.20 -6.93
CA LEU A 440 2.68 5.46 -8.31
C LEU A 440 2.65 4.17 -9.13
N GLY A 441 3.68 3.33 -8.99
CA GLY A 441 3.81 2.10 -9.74
C GLY A 441 2.74 1.07 -9.38
N SER A 442 2.27 1.01 -8.14
CA SER A 442 1.26 0.03 -7.69
C SER A 442 -0.06 0.26 -8.41
N GLY A 443 -0.46 1.53 -8.61
CA GLY A 443 -1.64 1.86 -9.39
C GLY A 443 -1.52 1.40 -10.85
N VAL A 444 -0.36 1.66 -11.48
CA VAL A 444 -0.08 1.22 -12.86
C VAL A 444 -0.07 -0.31 -12.97
N LEU A 445 0.52 -1.00 -12.00
CA LEU A 445 0.59 -2.46 -11.97
C LEU A 445 -0.77 -3.12 -11.75
N LEU A 446 -1.63 -2.53 -10.92
CA LEU A 446 -3.01 -2.99 -10.74
C LEU A 446 -3.83 -2.77 -12.01
N ALA A 447 -3.67 -1.63 -12.69
CA ALA A 447 -4.30 -1.37 -13.98
C ALA A 447 -3.82 -2.35 -15.06
N TRP A 448 -2.52 -2.66 -15.10
CA TRP A 448 -1.95 -3.68 -15.98
C TRP A 448 -2.51 -5.08 -15.69
N ALA A 449 -2.74 -5.42 -14.42
CA ALA A 449 -3.37 -6.66 -14.04
C ALA A 449 -4.84 -6.74 -14.48
N GLY A 450 -5.49 -5.60 -14.73
CA GLY A 450 -6.90 -5.49 -15.12
C GLY A 450 -7.85 -5.21 -13.96
N ILE A 451 -7.34 -4.80 -12.80
CA ILE A 451 -8.17 -4.53 -11.62
C ILE A 451 -8.75 -3.12 -11.69
N VAL A 452 -10.07 -3.03 -11.85
CA VAL A 452 -10.81 -1.74 -11.89
C VAL A 452 -11.36 -1.34 -10.51
N GLY A 453 -11.29 -2.24 -9.51
CA GLY A 453 -11.68 -1.95 -8.12
C GLY A 453 -13.20 -1.94 -7.85
N GLN A 454 -14.02 -2.29 -8.85
CA GLN A 454 -15.49 -2.34 -8.77
C GLN A 454 -16.08 -3.74 -9.00
N GLU A 455 -15.22 -4.73 -9.24
CA GLU A 455 -15.64 -6.09 -9.57
C GLU A 455 -16.11 -6.84 -8.31
N THR A 456 -17.21 -7.59 -8.43
CA THR A 456 -17.69 -8.49 -7.37
C THR A 456 -16.79 -9.71 -7.25
N MET A 457 -16.17 -10.13 -8.36
CA MET A 457 -15.18 -11.20 -8.47
C MET A 457 -14.21 -10.88 -9.62
N LEU A 458 -12.94 -11.22 -9.44
CA LEU A 458 -11.92 -11.09 -10.48
C LEU A 458 -12.00 -12.28 -11.45
N GLY A 459 -11.86 -12.04 -12.75
CA GLY A 459 -11.75 -13.11 -13.74
C GLY A 459 -10.48 -13.97 -13.54
N GLU A 460 -10.51 -15.23 -13.96
CA GLU A 460 -9.41 -16.19 -13.75
C GLU A 460 -8.06 -15.71 -14.31
N GLU A 461 -8.07 -15.05 -15.48
CA GLU A 461 -6.87 -14.49 -16.10
C GLU A 461 -6.27 -13.35 -15.27
N VAL A 462 -7.12 -12.46 -14.75
CA VAL A 462 -6.71 -11.34 -13.87
C VAL A 462 -6.14 -11.89 -12.57
N LEU A 463 -6.78 -12.91 -12.01
CA LEU A 463 -6.33 -13.57 -10.79
C LEU A 463 -4.95 -14.21 -10.96
N LEU A 464 -4.71 -14.86 -12.10
CA LEU A 464 -3.42 -15.44 -12.44
C LEU A 464 -2.33 -14.37 -12.57
N LYS A 465 -2.60 -13.26 -13.26
CA LYS A 465 -1.66 -12.12 -13.38
C LYS A 465 -1.27 -11.56 -12.02
N VAL A 466 -2.26 -11.37 -11.15
CA VAL A 466 -2.07 -10.87 -9.78
C VAL A 466 -1.21 -11.82 -8.94
N ARG A 467 -1.46 -13.14 -9.02
CA ARG A 467 -0.67 -14.15 -8.31
C ARG A 467 0.78 -14.21 -8.80
N ILE A 468 0.98 -14.15 -10.12
CA ILE A 468 2.34 -14.11 -10.70
C ILE A 468 3.05 -12.82 -10.28
N ALA A 469 2.38 -11.66 -10.30
CA ALA A 469 2.96 -10.40 -9.88
C ALA A 469 3.37 -10.40 -8.40
N TYR A 470 2.51 -10.94 -7.52
CA TYR A 470 2.80 -11.09 -6.10
C TYR A 470 4.03 -11.97 -5.83
N LEU A 471 4.27 -12.99 -6.66
CA LEU A 471 5.43 -13.86 -6.55
C LEU A 471 6.69 -13.23 -7.18
N ALA A 472 6.60 -12.82 -8.43
CA ALA A 472 7.76 -12.44 -9.25
C ALA A 472 8.39 -11.12 -8.81
N ILE A 473 7.58 -10.12 -8.44
CA ILE A 473 8.08 -8.78 -8.10
C ILE A 473 8.93 -8.82 -6.82
N PRO A 474 8.45 -9.39 -5.69
CA PRO A 474 9.24 -9.42 -4.47
C PRO A 474 10.46 -10.32 -4.63
N VAL A 475 10.34 -11.49 -5.27
CA VAL A 475 11.48 -12.39 -5.48
C VAL A 475 12.56 -11.73 -6.34
N GLY A 476 12.18 -11.03 -7.42
CA GLY A 476 13.13 -10.30 -8.27
C GLY A 476 13.88 -9.19 -7.51
N PHE A 477 13.15 -8.35 -6.78
CA PHE A 477 13.75 -7.26 -6.02
C PHE A 477 14.56 -7.72 -4.80
N LEU A 478 14.12 -8.76 -4.08
CA LEU A 478 14.89 -9.32 -2.98
C LEU A 478 16.16 -10.02 -3.49
N SER A 479 16.11 -10.66 -4.65
CA SER A 479 17.30 -11.22 -5.30
C SER A 479 18.28 -10.12 -5.71
N LEU A 480 17.77 -8.98 -6.20
CA LEU A 480 18.59 -7.79 -6.46
C LEU A 480 19.21 -7.22 -5.17
N ALA A 481 18.49 -7.27 -4.05
CA ALA A 481 19.00 -6.86 -2.75
C ALA A 481 20.16 -7.76 -2.26
N VAL A 482 20.04 -9.07 -2.48
CA VAL A 482 21.11 -10.05 -2.24
C VAL A 482 22.32 -9.75 -3.14
N LEU A 483 22.10 -9.53 -4.44
CA LEU A 483 23.15 -9.22 -5.39
C LEU A 483 23.91 -7.93 -5.01
N SER A 484 23.20 -6.88 -4.59
CA SER A 484 23.80 -5.63 -4.13
C SER A 484 24.71 -5.85 -2.91
N MET A 485 24.27 -6.66 -1.95
CA MET A 485 25.07 -6.94 -0.74
C MET A 485 26.19 -7.96 -0.96
N TRP A 486 26.13 -8.74 -2.03
CA TRP A 486 27.25 -9.59 -2.44
C TRP A 486 28.52 -8.77 -2.73
N PHE A 487 28.37 -7.58 -3.32
CA PHE A 487 29.48 -6.67 -3.62
C PHE A 487 29.84 -5.71 -2.48
N TYR A 488 29.23 -5.87 -1.31
CA TYR A 488 29.51 -5.03 -0.14
C TYR A 488 30.92 -5.34 0.41
N PRO A 489 31.81 -4.34 0.55
CA PRO A 489 33.22 -4.58 0.84
C PRO A 489 33.50 -4.82 2.33
N LEU A 490 32.73 -4.25 3.25
CA LEU A 490 33.03 -4.33 4.69
C LEU A 490 32.68 -5.72 5.25
N THR A 491 33.68 -6.42 5.78
CA THR A 491 33.56 -7.68 6.54
C THR A 491 33.76 -7.40 8.03
N ARG A 492 33.45 -8.36 8.90
CA ARG A 492 33.66 -8.20 10.35
C ARG A 492 35.12 -7.90 10.70
N GLU A 493 36.06 -8.57 10.04
CA GLU A 493 37.49 -8.34 10.19
C GLU A 493 37.86 -6.91 9.77
N ARG A 494 37.38 -6.46 8.60
CA ARG A 494 37.68 -5.11 8.11
C ARG A 494 37.10 -4.02 9.01
N VAL A 495 35.90 -4.21 9.56
CA VAL A 495 35.31 -3.27 10.53
C VAL A 495 36.13 -3.24 11.82
N ALA A 496 36.62 -4.38 12.30
CA ALA A 496 37.48 -4.43 13.47
C ALA A 496 38.81 -3.68 13.25
N GLU A 497 39.42 -3.81 12.07
CA GLU A 497 40.61 -3.04 11.67
C GLU A 497 40.35 -1.53 11.70
N ILE A 498 39.26 -1.07 11.06
CA ILE A 498 38.89 0.35 11.01
C ILE A 498 38.72 0.91 12.43
N GLN A 499 38.05 0.17 13.32
CA GLN A 499 37.85 0.60 14.71
C GLN A 499 39.16 0.65 15.50
N LEU A 500 40.11 -0.24 15.24
CA LEU A 500 41.43 -0.20 15.85
C LEU A 500 42.23 1.01 15.36
N GLU A 501 42.19 1.32 14.07
CA GLU A 501 42.86 2.50 13.48
C GLU A 501 42.28 3.81 14.03
N LEU A 502 40.96 3.94 14.12
CA LEU A 502 40.31 5.12 14.70
C LEU A 502 40.67 5.30 16.19
N ARG A 503 40.68 4.21 16.98
CA ARG A 503 41.11 4.27 18.39
C ARG A 503 42.58 4.66 18.53
N ALA A 504 43.43 4.22 17.60
CA ALA A 504 44.84 4.59 17.58
C ALA A 504 45.04 6.07 17.23
N GLN A 505 44.17 6.67 16.42
CA GLN A 505 44.18 8.11 16.11
C GLN A 505 43.66 8.99 17.25
N GLN A 506 42.83 8.47 18.16
CA GLN A 506 42.31 9.23 19.32
C GLN A 506 43.26 9.23 20.54
N LYS A 507 44.07 8.17 20.72
CA LYS A 507 45.06 8.09 21.81
C LYS A 507 46.22 9.13 21.80
N PRO A 508 46.68 9.74 20.69
CA PRO A 508 47.79 10.69 20.70
C PRO A 508 47.44 12.06 21.30
N GLU A 509 46.15 12.46 21.31
CA GLU A 509 45.71 13.79 21.78
C GLU A 509 45.56 13.89 23.31
N VAL A 510 45.34 12.77 23.99
CA VAL A 510 45.17 12.75 25.46
C VAL A 510 46.52 12.85 26.20
N LEU A 511 47.63 12.49 25.55
CA LEU A 511 48.97 12.54 26.16
C LEU A 511 49.72 13.87 25.95
N THR A 512 49.21 14.77 25.12
CA THR A 512 49.83 16.09 24.84
C THR A 512 49.19 17.26 25.57
N THR A 513 48.07 17.03 26.27
CA THR A 513 47.34 18.07 27.03
C THR A 513 47.61 18.06 28.54
N GLU A 514 48.51 17.19 29.03
CA GLU A 514 48.89 17.06 30.45
C GLU A 514 50.32 17.54 30.80
N ASN A 515 50.97 18.38 29.97
CA ASN A 515 52.25 19.01 30.34
C ASN A 515 52.15 20.52 30.56
#